data_AF-A0A7X6YZS9-F1
#
_entry.id   AF-A0A7X6YZS9-F1
#
_cell.length_a   1.000
_cell.length_b   1.000
_cell.length_c   1.000
_cell.angle_alpha   90.00
_cell.angle_beta   90.00
_cell.angle_gamma   90.00
#
_symmetry.space_group_name_H-M   'P 1'
#
loop_
_entity.id
_entity.type
_entity.pdbx_description
1 polymer ?
#
loop_
_entity_poly.entity_id
_entity_poly.type
_entity_poly.pdbx_seq_one_letter_code
_entity_poly.pdbx_strand_id
1 'polypeptide(L)'
;INMFVTKGTPETLLFEFSFIQIYQEGVYQALFMTFRLVFLIMGTSILTLTTSPIELTDGIEYLLNPFKKIGVPAHELAMMMSIALRFIPTLMDETDKIMKAQMARGADFDSKNLIKKAKSLIPLLVPLFISSFRRAEELAMAMEARSYRGGVGRTRMKQLKYEKRDAVAFLIFFVLVGVTFALRFTAIF
;
A
#
# COMPACT_ATOMS: atom_id res chain seq x y z
N ILE A 1 -9.95 -18.47 17.49
CA ILE A 1 -10.23 -19.58 16.56
C ILE A 1 -9.22 -20.72 16.75
N ASN A 2 -7.90 -20.48 16.62
CA ASN A 2 -6.88 -21.54 16.79
C ASN A 2 -6.96 -22.28 18.15
N MET A 3 -7.30 -21.58 19.23
CA MET A 3 -7.48 -22.19 20.57
C MET A 3 -8.60 -23.23 20.65
N PHE A 4 -9.59 -23.19 19.76
CA PHE A 4 -10.78 -24.04 19.79
C PHE A 4 -10.80 -25.12 18.70
N VAL A 5 -9.96 -24.98 17.67
CA VAL A 5 -9.96 -25.87 16.50
C VAL A 5 -8.74 -26.80 16.49
N THR A 6 -7.62 -26.37 17.08
CA THR A 6 -6.41 -27.19 17.19
C THR A 6 -6.59 -28.22 18.29
N LYS A 7 -6.76 -29.49 17.89
CA LYS A 7 -6.81 -30.64 18.80
C LYS A 7 -5.40 -31.18 19.03
N GLY A 8 -4.99 -31.27 20.29
CA GLY A 8 -3.70 -31.84 20.71
C GLY A 8 -3.83 -33.32 21.10
N THR A 9 -2.84 -33.81 21.82
CA THR A 9 -2.84 -35.14 22.46
C THR A 9 -3.78 -35.17 23.69
N PRO A 10 -4.36 -36.31 24.09
CA PRO A 10 -5.27 -36.39 25.25
C PRO A 10 -4.65 -35.93 26.57
N GLU A 11 -3.33 -35.97 26.69
CA GLU A 11 -2.56 -35.64 27.90
C GLU A 11 -2.36 -34.12 28.13
N THR A 12 -2.67 -33.28 27.14
CA THR A 12 -2.47 -31.81 27.18
C THR A 12 -3.78 -31.01 27.26
N LEU A 13 -4.87 -31.68 27.64
CA LEU A 13 -6.19 -31.10 27.82
C LEU A 13 -6.24 -30.27 29.11
N LEU A 14 -6.42 -28.95 28.97
CA LEU A 14 -6.49 -28.02 30.11
C LEU A 14 -7.92 -27.88 30.65
N PHE A 15 -8.90 -27.86 29.75
CA PHE A 15 -10.30 -27.62 30.09
C PHE A 15 -11.20 -28.29 29.06
N GLU A 16 -12.16 -29.08 29.53
CA GLU A 16 -13.20 -29.68 28.70
C GLU A 16 -14.57 -29.18 29.18
N PHE A 17 -15.29 -28.53 28.28
CA PHE A 17 -16.67 -28.12 28.52
C PHE A 17 -17.53 -28.52 27.33
N SER A 18 -18.15 -29.70 27.42
CA SER A 18 -19.17 -30.34 26.55
C SER A 18 -18.94 -30.36 25.02
N PHE A 19 -18.64 -29.23 24.37
CA PHE A 19 -18.34 -29.12 22.94
C PHE A 19 -17.01 -28.38 22.66
N ILE A 20 -16.39 -27.81 23.70
CA ILE A 20 -15.16 -27.03 23.60
C ILE A 20 -14.08 -27.72 24.43
N GLN A 21 -13.05 -28.21 23.75
CA GLN A 21 -11.85 -28.79 24.37
C GLN A 21 -10.68 -27.85 24.10
N ILE A 22 -10.04 -27.35 25.16
CA ILE A 22 -8.90 -26.44 25.06
C ILE A 22 -7.62 -27.23 25.36
N TYR A 23 -6.78 -27.36 24.35
CA TYR A 23 -5.47 -28.01 24.43
C TYR A 23 -4.37 -26.96 24.61
N GLN A 24 -3.27 -27.30 25.31
CA GLN A 24 -2.12 -26.40 25.47
C GLN A 24 -1.55 -25.93 24.12
N GLU A 25 -1.51 -26.84 23.15
CA GLU A 25 -1.05 -26.60 21.77
C GLU A 25 -1.95 -25.57 21.05
N GLY A 26 -3.26 -25.63 21.30
CA GLY A 26 -4.22 -24.64 20.79
C GLY A 26 -3.97 -23.25 21.38
N VAL A 27 -3.61 -23.15 22.65
CA VAL A 27 -3.23 -21.88 23.30
C VAL A 27 -1.93 -21.34 22.73
N TYR A 28 -0.88 -22.16 22.61
CA TYR A 28 0.40 -21.76 22.00
C TYR A 28 0.22 -21.28 20.55
N GLN A 29 -0.56 -22.01 19.74
CA GLN A 29 -0.82 -21.63 18.35
C GLN A 29 -1.65 -20.36 18.24
N ALA A 30 -2.63 -20.17 19.13
CA ALA A 30 -3.41 -18.93 19.20
C ALA A 30 -2.55 -17.72 19.58
N LEU A 31 -1.66 -17.88 20.56
CA LEU A 31 -0.75 -16.84 21.00
C LEU A 31 0.27 -16.49 19.90
N PHE A 32 0.85 -17.50 19.25
CA PHE A 32 1.77 -17.31 18.13
C PHE A 32 1.10 -16.56 16.95
N MET A 33 -0.12 -16.95 16.59
CA MET A 33 -0.88 -16.29 15.52
C MET A 33 -1.27 -14.86 15.88
N THR A 34 -1.57 -14.58 17.15
CA THR A 34 -1.82 -13.22 17.64
C THR A 34 -0.58 -12.35 17.46
N PHE A 35 0.58 -12.78 17.96
CA PHE A 35 1.83 -12.04 17.80
C PHE A 35 2.19 -11.84 16.32
N ARG A 36 1.98 -12.86 15.47
CA ARG A 36 2.21 -12.74 14.02
C ARG A 36 1.38 -11.62 13.40
N LEU A 37 0.09 -11.54 13.71
CA LEU A 37 -0.79 -10.48 13.18
C LEU A 37 -0.41 -9.11 13.71
N VAL A 38 -0.10 -9.01 15.02
CA VAL A 38 0.34 -7.75 15.63
C VAL A 38 1.63 -7.25 14.97
N PHE A 39 2.64 -8.10 14.80
CA PHE A 39 3.88 -7.71 14.15
C PHE A 39 3.68 -7.34 12.67
N LEU A 40 2.82 -8.06 11.94
CA LEU A 40 2.51 -7.72 10.55
C LEU A 40 1.86 -6.34 10.45
N ILE A 41 0.83 -6.06 11.25
CA ILE A 41 0.13 -4.77 11.26
C ILE A 41 1.06 -3.64 11.72
N MET A 42 1.84 -3.88 12.77
CA MET A 42 2.80 -2.87 13.27
C MET A 42 3.86 -2.56 12.22
N GLY A 43 4.42 -3.57 11.55
CA GLY A 43 5.41 -3.40 10.49
C GLY A 43 4.88 -2.59 9.30
N THR A 44 3.68 -2.92 8.81
CA THR A 44 3.06 -2.17 7.69
C THR A 44 2.69 -0.75 8.10
N SER A 45 2.24 -0.55 9.34
CA SER A 45 1.86 0.77 9.86
C SER A 45 3.08 1.69 10.00
N ILE A 46 4.20 1.19 10.52
CA ILE A 46 5.45 1.95 10.61
C ILE A 46 5.88 2.39 9.21
N LEU A 47 5.91 1.49 8.23
CA LEU A 47 6.28 1.82 6.85
C LEU A 47 5.37 2.92 6.28
N THR A 48 4.05 2.78 6.46
CA THR A 48 3.05 3.72 5.91
C THR A 48 3.11 5.10 6.57
N LEU A 49 3.41 5.16 7.88
CA LEU A 49 3.45 6.42 8.64
C LEU A 49 4.79 7.16 8.51
N THR A 50 5.89 6.44 8.31
CA THR A 50 7.24 7.04 8.29
C THR A 50 7.73 7.39 6.88
N THR A 51 7.15 6.80 5.84
CA THR A 51 7.61 6.98 4.46
C THR A 51 6.52 7.60 3.60
N SER A 52 6.86 8.66 2.86
CA SER A 52 5.89 9.30 1.97
C SER A 52 5.59 8.41 0.73
N PRO A 53 4.36 8.44 0.18
CA PRO A 53 4.01 7.66 -1.01
C PRO A 53 4.89 7.95 -2.24
N ILE A 54 5.40 9.19 -2.34
CA ILE A 54 6.31 9.60 -3.42
C ILE A 54 7.67 8.91 -3.25
N GLU A 55 8.20 8.84 -2.01
CA GLU A 55 9.46 8.14 -1.74
C GLU A 55 9.33 6.62 -1.91
N LEU A 56 8.18 6.04 -1.59
CA LEU A 56 7.89 4.64 -1.90
C LEU A 56 7.92 4.38 -3.41
N THR A 57 7.38 5.31 -4.21
CA THR A 57 7.41 5.21 -5.68
C THR A 57 8.84 5.30 -6.21
N ASP A 58 9.65 6.23 -5.69
CA ASP A 58 11.08 6.34 -6.04
C ASP A 58 11.85 5.06 -5.67
N GLY A 59 11.53 4.45 -4.52
CA GLY A 59 12.10 3.18 -4.09
C GLY A 59 11.71 2.01 -5.01
N ILE A 60 10.44 1.91 -5.39
CA ILE A 60 9.95 0.91 -6.36
C ILE A 60 10.65 1.08 -7.71
N GLU A 61 10.82 2.32 -8.19
CA GLU A 61 11.57 2.58 -9.42
C GLU A 61 13.01 2.05 -9.34
N TYR A 62 13.70 2.30 -8.23
CA TYR A 62 15.05 1.81 -8.00
C TYR A 62 15.11 0.28 -8.00
N LEU A 63 14.13 -0.38 -7.37
CA LEU A 63 14.00 -1.84 -7.36
C LEU A 63 13.64 -2.42 -8.73
N LEU A 64 12.90 -1.69 -9.56
CA LEU A 64 12.51 -2.10 -10.91
C LEU A 64 13.57 -1.81 -11.98
N ASN A 65 14.53 -0.93 -11.70
CA ASN A 65 15.61 -0.57 -12.63
C ASN A 65 16.40 -1.78 -13.21
N PRO A 66 16.78 -2.83 -12.44
CA PRO A 66 17.43 -4.01 -13.04
C PRO A 66 16.56 -4.74 -14.07
N PHE A 67 15.23 -4.69 -13.93
CA PHE A 67 14.27 -5.29 -14.86
C PHE A 67 14.10 -4.49 -16.16
N LYS A 68 14.70 -3.30 -16.26
CA LYS A 68 14.75 -2.52 -17.51
C LYS A 68 15.37 -3.32 -18.66
N LYS A 69 16.30 -4.22 -18.36
CA LYS A 69 16.91 -5.13 -19.36
C LYS A 69 15.92 -6.14 -19.96
N ILE A 70 14.83 -6.43 -19.25
CA ILE A 70 13.76 -7.35 -19.65
C ILE A 70 12.59 -6.57 -20.29
N GLY A 71 12.77 -5.27 -20.54
CA GLY A 71 11.77 -4.41 -21.19
C GLY A 71 10.78 -3.75 -20.23
N VAL A 72 11.00 -3.81 -18.91
CA VAL A 72 10.14 -3.11 -17.94
C VAL A 72 10.40 -1.59 -17.99
N PRO A 73 9.40 -0.74 -18.27
CA PRO A 73 9.55 0.71 -18.35
C PRO A 73 9.49 1.36 -16.95
N ALA A 74 10.50 1.08 -16.11
CA ALA A 74 10.53 1.48 -14.70
C ALA A 74 10.40 3.00 -14.51
N HIS A 75 11.06 3.80 -15.35
CA HIS A 75 11.04 5.26 -15.27
C HIS A 75 9.68 5.84 -15.62
N GLU A 76 9.02 5.31 -16.65
CA GLU A 76 7.69 5.73 -17.08
C GLU A 76 6.64 5.38 -16.01
N LEU A 77 6.76 4.19 -15.39
CA LEU A 77 5.91 3.78 -14.27
C LEU A 77 6.07 4.73 -13.09
N ALA A 78 7.30 5.06 -12.70
CA ALA A 78 7.57 5.99 -11.61
C ALA A 78 7.01 7.39 -11.88
N MET A 79 7.11 7.86 -13.13
CA MET A 79 6.53 9.13 -13.56
C MET A 79 5.01 9.13 -13.47
N MET A 80 4.35 8.11 -14.02
CA MET A 80 2.88 7.99 -13.97
C MET A 80 2.37 7.96 -12.53
N MET A 81 3.03 7.16 -11.67
CA MET A 81 2.71 7.08 -10.24
C MET A 81 2.91 8.42 -9.53
N SER A 82 4.02 9.12 -9.80
CA SER A 82 4.30 10.45 -9.21
C SER A 82 3.26 11.50 -9.64
N ILE A 83 2.84 11.49 -10.91
CA ILE A 83 1.79 12.37 -11.42
C ILE A 83 0.46 12.02 -10.75
N ALA A 84 0.10 10.74 -10.68
CA ALA A 84 -1.13 10.28 -10.06
C ALA A 84 -1.19 10.70 -8.58
N LEU A 85 -0.14 10.41 -7.80
CA LEU A 85 -0.06 10.79 -6.38
C LEU A 85 -0.20 12.30 -6.17
N ARG A 86 0.37 13.12 -7.06
CA ARG A 86 0.23 14.59 -7.01
C ARG A 86 -1.17 15.06 -7.39
N PHE A 87 -1.85 14.37 -8.29
CA PHE A 87 -3.19 14.73 -8.74
C PHE A 87 -4.29 14.25 -7.81
N ILE A 88 -4.08 13.20 -7.00
CA ILE A 88 -5.09 12.72 -6.03
C ILE A 88 -5.65 13.85 -5.15
N PRO A 89 -4.84 14.67 -4.45
CA PRO A 89 -5.37 15.77 -3.63
C PRO A 89 -6.19 16.77 -4.44
N THR A 90 -5.71 17.11 -5.64
CA THR A 90 -6.39 18.07 -6.53
C THR A 90 -7.74 17.54 -7.01
N LEU A 91 -7.80 16.24 -7.36
CA LEU A 91 -9.03 15.58 -7.78
C LEU A 91 -10.02 15.43 -6.63
N MET A 92 -9.56 15.24 -5.39
CA MET A 92 -10.41 15.24 -4.20
C MET A 92 -11.04 16.61 -3.98
N ASP A 93 -10.24 17.69 -4.04
CA ASP A 93 -10.75 19.06 -3.92
C ASP A 93 -11.76 19.41 -5.02
N GLU A 94 -11.51 18.96 -6.25
CA GLU A 94 -12.41 19.16 -7.38
C GLU A 94 -13.70 18.34 -7.22
N THR A 95 -13.59 17.10 -6.76
CA THR A 95 -14.74 16.25 -6.42
C THR A 95 -15.63 16.94 -5.39
N ASP A 96 -15.04 17.49 -4.33
CA ASP A 96 -15.78 18.22 -3.29
C ASP A 96 -16.47 19.48 -3.82
N LYS A 97 -15.80 20.23 -4.71
CA LYS A 97 -16.39 21.41 -5.37
C LYS A 97 -17.56 21.04 -6.27
N ILE A 98 -17.40 20.02 -7.10
CA ILE A 98 -18.45 19.53 -8.01
C ILE A 98 -19.63 18.99 -7.19
N MET A 99 -19.36 18.20 -6.15
CA MET A 99 -20.39 17.64 -5.27
C MET A 99 -21.21 18.76 -4.61
N LYS A 100 -20.57 19.77 -4.03
CA LYS A 100 -21.26 20.93 -3.44
C LYS A 100 -22.08 21.73 -4.46
N ALA A 101 -21.55 21.93 -5.68
CA ALA A 101 -22.27 22.61 -6.75
C ALA A 101 -23.50 21.83 -7.22
N GLN A 102 -23.41 20.50 -7.32
CA GLN A 102 -24.54 19.67 -7.70
C GLN A 102 -25.59 19.59 -6.57
N MET A 103 -25.18 19.53 -5.31
CA MET A 103 -26.10 19.61 -4.16
C MET A 103 -26.88 20.94 -4.17
N ALA A 104 -26.23 22.07 -4.47
CA ALA A 104 -26.89 23.36 -4.62
C ALA A 104 -27.89 23.41 -5.80
N ARG A 105 -27.71 22.56 -6.81
CA ARG A 105 -28.63 22.37 -7.94
C ARG A 105 -29.73 21.34 -7.67
N GLY A 106 -29.84 20.84 -6.44
CA GLY A 106 -30.88 19.88 -6.03
C GLY A 106 -30.52 18.42 -6.27
N ALA A 107 -29.26 18.09 -6.56
CA ALA A 107 -28.81 16.71 -6.61
C ALA A 107 -28.77 16.10 -5.21
N ASP A 108 -29.49 15.01 -5.01
CA ASP A 108 -29.49 14.22 -3.78
C ASP A 108 -28.56 13.00 -3.92
N PHE A 109 -27.46 13.02 -3.16
CA PHE A 109 -26.47 11.94 -3.14
C PHE A 109 -26.75 10.89 -2.04
N ASP A 110 -27.71 11.14 -1.14
CA ASP A 110 -27.98 10.29 0.03
C ASP A 110 -29.26 9.43 -0.13
N SER A 111 -29.58 9.06 -1.37
CA SER A 111 -30.74 8.22 -1.64
C SER A 111 -30.53 6.78 -1.15
N LYS A 112 -31.54 6.24 -0.44
CA LYS A 112 -31.56 4.83 0.02
C LYS A 112 -31.62 3.79 -1.11
N ASN A 113 -32.04 4.19 -2.32
CA ASN A 113 -32.11 3.28 -3.47
C ASN A 113 -30.75 3.25 -4.19
N LEU A 114 -30.08 2.10 -4.21
CA LEU A 114 -28.78 1.88 -4.86
C LEU A 114 -28.76 2.33 -6.34
N ILE A 115 -29.83 2.08 -7.09
CA ILE A 115 -29.91 2.46 -8.52
C ILE A 115 -30.01 3.98 -8.65
N LYS A 116 -30.81 4.62 -7.78
CA LYS A 116 -30.95 6.09 -7.78
C LYS A 116 -29.65 6.77 -7.34
N LYS A 117 -28.95 6.18 -6.36
CA LYS A 117 -27.63 6.61 -5.90
C LYS A 117 -26.56 6.48 -6.98
N ALA A 118 -26.56 5.39 -7.75
CA ALA A 118 -25.64 5.24 -8.89
C ALA A 118 -25.91 6.30 -9.97
N LYS A 119 -27.18 6.56 -10.30
CA LYS A 119 -27.54 7.61 -11.26
C LYS A 119 -27.17 9.02 -10.78
N SER A 120 -27.26 9.31 -9.48
CA SER A 120 -26.89 10.62 -8.94
C SER A 120 -25.38 10.89 -8.97
N LEU A 121 -24.53 9.87 -9.19
CA LEU A 121 -23.08 10.06 -9.39
C LEU A 121 -22.71 10.50 -10.81
N ILE A 122 -23.58 10.31 -11.81
CA ILE A 122 -23.28 10.66 -13.21
C ILE A 122 -22.94 12.16 -13.38
N PRO A 123 -23.70 13.11 -12.80
CA PRO A 123 -23.39 14.54 -12.85
C PRO A 123 -22.09 14.95 -12.15
N LEU A 124 -21.52 14.07 -11.32
CA LEU A 124 -20.20 14.25 -10.70
C LEU A 124 -19.09 13.66 -11.58
N LEU A 125 -19.29 12.45 -12.09
CA LEU A 125 -18.30 11.73 -12.89
C LEU A 125 -17.99 12.45 -14.21
N VAL A 126 -19.01 12.85 -14.96
CA VAL A 126 -18.79 13.44 -16.30
C VAL A 126 -17.92 14.71 -16.26
N PRO A 127 -18.20 15.71 -15.40
CA PRO A 127 -17.33 16.88 -15.28
C PRO A 127 -15.92 16.54 -14.78
N LEU A 128 -15.80 15.62 -13.82
CA LEU A 128 -14.50 15.21 -13.28
C LEU A 128 -13.63 14.55 -14.35
N PHE A 129 -14.21 13.71 -15.21
CA PHE A 129 -13.51 13.11 -16.36
C PHE A 129 -13.05 14.16 -17.35
N ILE A 130 -13.93 15.08 -17.76
CA ILE A 130 -13.57 16.15 -18.71
C ILE A 130 -12.44 17.03 -18.15
N SER A 131 -12.51 17.37 -16.87
CA SER A 131 -11.46 18.15 -16.20
C SER A 131 -10.14 17.39 -16.11
N SER A 132 -10.18 16.09 -15.77
CA SER A 132 -9.00 15.24 -15.71
C SER A 132 -8.31 15.11 -17.08
N PHE A 133 -9.08 14.95 -18.16
CA PHE A 133 -8.53 14.92 -19.52
C PHE A 133 -7.88 16.24 -19.92
N ARG A 134 -8.55 17.37 -19.65
CA ARG A 134 -7.99 18.69 -19.89
C ARG A 134 -6.67 18.89 -19.12
N ARG A 135 -6.63 18.48 -17.85
CA ARG A 135 -5.43 18.56 -17.02
C ARG A 135 -4.29 17.71 -17.57
N ALA A 136 -4.60 16.51 -18.08
CA ALA A 136 -3.62 15.64 -18.71
C ALA A 136 -3.03 16.28 -19.98
N GLU A 137 -3.86 16.90 -20.81
CA GLU A 137 -3.44 17.62 -22.02
C GLU A 137 -2.59 18.86 -21.69
N GLU A 138 -3.01 19.68 -20.73
CA GLU A 138 -2.24 20.81 -20.22
C GLU A 138 -0.87 20.37 -19.67
N LEU A 139 -0.84 19.27 -18.90
CA LEU A 139 0.39 18.73 -18.35
C LEU A 139 1.31 18.22 -19.46
N ALA A 140 0.78 17.48 -20.43
CA ALA A 140 1.55 16.96 -21.57
C ALA A 140 2.16 18.11 -22.39
N MET A 141 1.36 19.11 -22.75
CA MET A 141 1.82 20.29 -23.46
C MET A 141 2.90 21.06 -22.67
N ALA A 142 2.71 21.22 -21.35
CA ALA A 142 3.70 21.86 -20.49
C ALA A 142 5.00 21.05 -20.38
N MET A 143 4.92 19.71 -20.39
CA MET A 143 6.06 18.82 -20.40
C MET A 143 6.84 18.93 -21.72
N GLU A 144 6.15 18.95 -22.86
CA GLU A 144 6.76 19.14 -24.19
C GLU A 144 7.42 20.52 -24.32
N ALA A 145 6.76 21.58 -23.85
CA ALA A 145 7.32 22.93 -23.82
C ALA A 145 8.60 23.03 -22.99
N ARG A 146 8.71 22.22 -21.91
CA ARG A 146 9.93 22.06 -21.11
C ARG A 146 10.92 21.05 -21.70
N SER A 147 10.72 20.64 -22.96
CA SER A 147 11.57 19.69 -23.68
C SER A 147 11.69 18.32 -22.97
N TYR A 148 10.63 17.87 -22.32
CA TYR A 148 10.61 16.55 -21.69
C TYR A 148 10.53 15.43 -22.74
N ARG A 149 11.62 14.68 -22.93
CA ARG A 149 11.74 13.61 -23.96
C ARG A 149 11.82 12.17 -23.42
N GLY A 150 11.54 11.94 -22.13
CA GLY A 150 11.63 10.61 -21.51
C GLY A 150 13.00 10.25 -20.92
N GLY A 151 13.11 9.03 -20.38
CA GLY A 151 14.09 8.61 -19.34
C GLY A 151 15.54 8.31 -19.77
N VAL A 152 15.98 8.65 -20.97
CA VAL A 152 17.37 8.39 -21.42
C VAL A 152 18.22 9.64 -21.21
N GLY A 153 19.34 9.53 -20.46
CA GLY A 153 20.29 10.62 -20.25
C GLY A 153 19.83 11.72 -19.27
N ARG A 154 18.77 11.49 -18.48
CA ARG A 154 18.28 12.47 -17.50
C ARG A 154 19.05 12.43 -16.18
N THR A 155 19.30 13.60 -15.62
CA THR A 155 19.77 13.77 -14.23
C THR A 155 18.60 13.81 -13.25
N ARG A 156 18.73 13.14 -12.10
CA ARG A 156 17.72 13.20 -11.03
C ARG A 156 18.04 14.31 -10.04
N MET A 157 17.02 15.13 -9.74
CA MET A 157 17.11 16.20 -8.73
C MET A 157 17.07 15.64 -7.31
N LYS A 158 16.14 14.73 -7.02
CA LYS A 158 16.08 13.99 -5.76
C LYS A 158 16.73 12.63 -5.98
N GLN A 159 17.86 12.40 -5.33
CA GLN A 159 18.60 11.13 -5.38
C GLN A 159 18.47 10.43 -4.03
N LEU A 160 18.16 9.14 -4.05
CA LEU A 160 18.23 8.28 -2.88
C LEU A 160 19.71 8.16 -2.49
N LYS A 161 20.07 8.68 -1.32
CA LYS A 161 21.43 8.62 -0.78
C LYS A 161 21.45 7.63 0.37
N TYR A 162 22.35 6.65 0.30
CA TYR A 162 22.58 5.75 1.41
C TYR A 162 23.26 6.49 2.56
N GLU A 163 22.65 6.44 3.73
CA GLU A 163 23.21 6.98 4.96
C GLU A 163 23.78 5.87 5.85
N LYS A 164 24.61 6.26 6.83
CA LYS A 164 25.15 5.31 7.83
C LYS A 164 24.03 4.62 8.62
N ARG A 165 22.87 5.28 8.77
CA ARG A 165 21.68 4.72 9.42
C ARG A 165 21.11 3.55 8.62
N ASP A 166 21.15 3.62 7.30
CA ASP A 166 20.69 2.53 6.42
C ASP A 166 21.60 1.31 6.57
N ALA A 167 22.92 1.52 6.63
CA ALA A 167 23.88 0.44 6.84
C ALA A 167 23.65 -0.29 8.18
N VAL A 168 23.39 0.47 9.26
CA VAL A 168 23.03 -0.12 10.56
C VAL A 168 21.70 -0.87 10.48
N ALA A 169 20.69 -0.31 9.80
CA ALA A 169 19.39 -0.96 9.61
C ALA A 169 19.52 -2.28 8.83
N PHE A 170 20.31 -2.30 7.74
CA PHE A 170 20.61 -3.52 6.99
C PHE A 170 21.33 -4.56 7.86
N LEU A 171 22.30 -4.14 8.67
CA LEU A 171 23.01 -5.05 9.56
C LEU A 171 22.05 -5.68 10.59
N ILE A 172 21.21 -4.88 11.24
CA ILE A 172 20.21 -5.38 12.18
C ILE A 172 19.25 -6.35 11.48
N PHE A 173 18.80 -6.01 10.27
CA PHE A 173 17.93 -6.88 9.48
C PHE A 173 18.58 -8.23 9.16
N PHE A 174 19.82 -8.24 8.65
CA PHE A 174 20.53 -9.48 8.34
C PHE A 174 20.83 -10.31 9.59
N VAL A 175 21.14 -9.67 10.73
CA VAL A 175 21.32 -10.37 12.01
C VAL A 175 20.01 -11.02 12.46
N LEU A 176 18.88 -10.32 12.42
CA LEU A 176 17.57 -10.88 12.79
C LEU A 176 17.18 -12.05 11.88
N VAL A 177 17.39 -11.91 10.56
CA VAL A 177 17.15 -13.00 9.60
C VAL A 177 18.08 -14.19 9.87
N GLY A 178 19.35 -13.94 10.14
CA GLY A 178 20.33 -14.97 10.48
C GLY A 178 19.96 -15.73 11.76
N VAL A 179 19.58 -15.01 12.82
CA VAL A 179 19.14 -15.60 14.10
C VAL A 179 17.87 -16.43 13.91
N THR A 180 16.87 -15.91 13.20
CA THR A 180 15.63 -16.67 12.96
C THR A 180 15.87 -17.92 12.10
N PHE A 181 16.78 -17.85 11.12
CA PHE A 181 17.19 -19.00 10.33
C PHE A 181 17.95 -20.03 11.18
N ALA A 182 18.89 -19.59 12.02
CA ALA A 182 19.65 -20.47 12.92
C ALA A 182 18.74 -21.17 13.93
N LEU A 183 17.83 -20.43 14.59
CA LEU A 183 16.84 -20.99 15.53
C LEU A 183 15.94 -22.03 14.85
N ARG A 184 15.52 -21.77 13.61
CA ARG A 184 14.73 -22.73 12.84
C ARG A 184 15.54 -23.95 12.46
N PHE A 185 16.81 -23.79 12.09
CA PHE A 185 17.70 -24.91 11.75
C PHE A 185 17.95 -25.79 12.99
N THR A 186 18.28 -25.22 14.14
CA THR A 186 18.48 -25.95 15.41
C THR A 186 17.21 -26.57 15.99
N ALA A 187 16.03 -26.10 15.59
CA ALA A 187 14.75 -26.71 16.00
C ALA A 187 14.28 -27.83 15.06
N ILE A 188 14.89 -27.96 13.87
CA ILE A 188 14.60 -29.04 12.90
C ILE A 188 15.51 -30.26 13.10
N PHE A 189 16.73 -30.07 13.62
CA PHE A 189 17.66 -31.13 14.04
C PHE A 189 17.49 -31.46 15.52
#